data_AF-A0A2N1RB11-F1
#
_entry.id   AF-A0A2N1RB11-F1
#
_cell.length_a   1.000
_cell.length_b   1.000
_cell.length_c   1.000
_cell.angle_alpha   90.00
_cell.angle_beta   90.00
_cell.angle_gamma   90.00
#
_symmetry.space_group_name_H-M   'P 1'
#
loop_
_entity.id
_entity.type
_entity.pdbx_description
1 polymer ?
#
loop_
_entity_poly.entity_id
_entity_poly.type
_entity_poly.pdbx_seq_one_letter_code
_entity_poly.pdbx_strand_id
1 'polypeptide(L)' 'LMYEFGSGWHTDSLGFGPGPRYSYGTAVWTPHGEAGERLWVLGGMSNDGALDDVWQAQKRGVE' A
#
# COMPACT_ATOMS: atom_id res chain seq x y z
N LEU A 1 -31.75 2.69 11.09
CA LEU A 1 -30.72 2.24 10.13
C LEU A 1 -29.36 2.62 10.71
N MET A 2 -28.64 1.65 11.23
CA MET A 2 -27.28 1.80 11.74
C MET A 2 -26.35 1.29 10.64
N TYR A 3 -25.53 2.18 10.06
CA TYR A 3 -24.52 1.76 9.09
C TYR A 3 -23.37 1.13 9.88
N GLU A 4 -23.18 -0.18 9.77
CA GLU A 4 -21.94 -0.82 10.21
C GLU A 4 -20.86 -0.49 9.17
N PHE A 5 -19.94 0.41 9.52
CA PHE A 5 -18.73 0.60 8.73
C PHE A 5 -17.74 -0.52 9.06
N GLY A 6 -17.41 -1.35 8.07
CA GLY A 6 -16.10 -2.00 7.98
C GLY A 6 -15.80 -3.18 8.92
N SER A 7 -16.74 -4.10 9.13
CA SER A 7 -16.48 -5.32 9.93
C SER A 7 -15.49 -6.33 9.28
N GLY A 8 -14.91 -6.03 8.11
CA GLY A 8 -13.98 -6.90 7.37
C GLY A 8 -12.59 -6.32 7.09
N TRP A 9 -12.22 -5.19 7.71
CA TRP A 9 -10.87 -4.65 7.55
C TRP A 9 -9.85 -5.53 8.28
N HIS A 10 -8.86 -6.01 7.53
CA HIS A 10 -7.68 -6.67 8.05
C HIS A 10 -6.46 -5.83 7.71
N THR A 11 -5.55 -5.68 8.67
CA THR A 11 -4.25 -5.07 8.41
C THR A 11 -3.32 -6.17 7.89
N ASP A 12 -2.87 -6.05 6.64
CA ASP A 12 -1.79 -6.87 6.13
C ASP A 12 -0.44 -6.21 6.40
N SER A 13 0.48 -6.96 6.97
CA SER A 13 1.87 -6.54 7.23
C SER A 13 2.81 -7.34 6.34
N LEU A 14 3.44 -6.69 5.36
CA LEU A 14 4.50 -7.26 4.53
C LEU A 14 5.91 -6.98 5.08
N GLY A 15 6.04 -6.57 6.35
CA GLY A 15 7.30 -6.20 6.99
C GLY A 15 7.47 -4.67 7.08
N PHE A 16 8.66 -4.14 6.75
CA PHE A 16 8.89 -2.70 6.71
C PHE A 16 8.07 -2.06 5.58
N GLY A 17 7.02 -1.34 5.98
CA GLY A 17 6.17 -0.55 5.09
C GLY A 17 6.90 0.67 4.52
N PRO A 18 6.20 1.54 3.78
CA PRO A 18 6.78 2.75 3.20
C PRO A 18 7.16 3.81 4.27
N GLY A 19 7.13 3.48 5.55
CA GLY A 19 7.26 4.45 6.65
C GLY A 19 6.07 5.43 6.71
N PRO A 20 6.01 6.29 7.74
CA PRO A 20 4.96 7.30 7.87
C PRO A 20 5.05 8.34 6.76
N ARG A 21 3.96 8.54 6.02
CA ARG A 21 3.87 9.55 4.95
C ARG A 21 2.44 9.99 4.68
N TYR A 22 2.27 11.20 4.14
CA TYR A 22 1.00 11.75 3.65
C TYR A 22 1.17 12.36 2.25
N SER A 23 0.07 12.68 1.56
CA SER A 23 0.08 13.23 0.19
C SER A 23 0.90 12.41 -0.81
N TYR A 24 1.01 11.10 -0.62
CA TYR A 24 1.67 10.17 -1.53
C TYR A 24 0.74 9.79 -2.69
N GLY A 25 1.33 9.39 -3.82
CA GLY A 25 0.60 8.74 -4.90
C GLY A 25 0.47 7.25 -4.65
N THR A 26 -0.64 6.64 -5.07
CA THR A 26 -0.81 5.18 -5.08
C THR A 26 -1.22 4.67 -6.45
N ALA A 27 -0.76 3.47 -6.78
CA ALA A 27 -1.21 2.74 -7.95
C ALA A 27 -1.32 1.25 -7.61
N VAL A 28 -2.36 0.59 -8.12
CA VAL A 28 -2.45 -0.87 -8.12
C VAL A 28 -2.19 -1.33 -9.54
N TRP A 29 -1.17 -2.15 -9.73
CA TRP A 29 -0.82 -2.66 -11.05
C TRP A 29 -0.12 -4.01 -10.96
N THR A 30 -0.53 -4.95 -11.81
CA THR A 30 0.08 -6.28 -11.94
C THR A 30 0.81 -6.35 -13.28
N PRO A 31 2.15 -6.51 -13.28
CA PRO A 31 2.89 -6.73 -14.51
C PRO A 31 2.42 -8.00 -15.23
N HIS A 32 2.39 -7.96 -16.56
CA HIS A 32 2.02 -9.12 -17.37
C HIS A 32 2.98 -10.28 -17.11
N GLY A 33 2.45 -11.46 -16.75
CA GLY A 33 3.23 -12.66 -16.45
C GLY A 33 3.64 -12.82 -14.99
N GLU A 34 3.26 -11.91 -14.10
CA GLU A 34 3.49 -12.05 -12.66
C GLU A 34 2.22 -12.48 -11.90
N ALA A 35 2.41 -13.31 -10.88
CA ALA A 35 1.33 -13.72 -9.99
C ALA A 35 1.14 -12.70 -8.87
N GLY A 36 -0.05 -12.10 -8.78
CA GLY A 36 -0.47 -11.29 -7.63
C GLY A 36 -0.44 -9.78 -7.86
N GLU A 37 -1.43 -9.10 -7.27
CA GLU A 37 -1.58 -7.65 -7.34
C GLU A 37 -0.45 -6.96 -6.57
N ARG A 38 0.14 -5.92 -7.18
CA ARG A 38 1.10 -5.04 -6.50
C ARG A 38 0.47 -3.69 -6.23
N LEU A 39 0.68 -3.22 -5.01
CA LEU A 39 0.40 -1.86 -4.58
C LEU A 39 1.71 -1.08 -4.60
N TRP A 40 1.70 0.08 -5.24
CA TRP A 40 2.82 1.00 -5.33
C TRP A 40 2.50 2.28 -4.55
N VAL A 41 3.50 2.80 -3.84
CA VAL A 41 3.46 4.04 -3.09
C VAL A 41 4.58 4.93 -3.62
N LEU A 42 4.21 6.10 -4.14
CA LEU A 42 5.10 7.03 -4.83
C LEU A 42 5.26 8.30 -4.00
N GLY A 43 6.50 8.56 -3.57
CA GLY A 43 6.89 9.77 -2.84
C GLY A 43 5.96 10.10 -1.67
N GLY A 44 5.60 11.38 -1.59
CA GLY A 44 4.77 11.94 -0.52
C GLY A 44 5.57 12.85 0.40
N MET A 45 5.02 13.13 1.57
CA MET A 45 5.61 13.99 2.57
C MET A 45 5.78 13.22 3.88
N SER A 46 6.94 13.35 4.49
CA SER A 46 7.21 12.95 5.87
C SER A 46 7.35 14.19 6.76
N ASN A 47 7.58 13.99 8.05
CA ASN A 47 7.90 15.10 8.97
C ASN A 47 9.22 15.80 8.62
N ASP A 48 10.12 15.11 7.91
CA ASP A 48 11.44 15.62 7.52
C ASP A 48 11.45 16.26 6.13
N GLY A 49 10.33 16.21 5.40
CA GLY A 49 10.17 16.81 4.08
C GLY A 49 9.64 15.86 3.01
N ALA A 50 9.77 16.28 1.75
CA ALA A 50 9.34 15.51 0.60
C ALA A 50 10.17 14.23 0.42
N LEU A 51 9.48 13.13 0.13
CA LEU A 51 10.08 11.85 -0.18
C LEU A 51 10.17 11.68 -1.70
N ASP A 52 11.34 11.24 -2.16
CA ASP A 52 11.62 10.91 -3.57
C ASP A 52 11.94 9.42 -3.71
N ASP A 53 11.05 8.59 -3.16
CA ASP A 53 11.19 7.14 -3.14
C ASP A 53 9.96 6.43 -3.71
N VAL A 54 10.16 5.16 -4.05
CA VAL A 54 9.10 4.25 -4.49
C VAL A 54 9.15 3.02 -3.60
N TRP A 55 8.03 2.73 -2.95
CA TRP A 55 7.84 1.50 -2.18
C TRP A 55 6.74 0.68 -2.83
N GLN A 56 6.86 -0.65 -2.79
CA GLN A 56 5.84 -1.54 -3.33
C GLN A 56 5.61 -2.76 -2.45
N ALA A 57 4.37 -3.21 -2.46
CA ALA A 57 3.89 -4.38 -1.78
C ALA A 57 3.25 -5.32 -2.80
N GLN A 58 3.53 -6.61 -2.68
CA GLN A 58 2.84 -7.65 -3.44
C GLN A 58 1.97 -8.44 -2.48
N LYS A 59 0.67 -8.55 -2.78
CA LYS A 59 -0.20 -9.46 -2.04
C LYS A 59 0.20 -10.89 -2.41
N ARG A 60 0.80 -11.62 -1.47
CA ARG A 60 1.02 -13.06 -1.66
C ARG A 60 -0.35 -13.74 -1.61
N GLY A 61 -0.62 -14.61 -2.59
CA GLY A 61 -1.76 -15.52 -2.49
C GLY A 61 -1.62 -16.35 -1.22
N VAL A 62 -2.74 -16.59 -0.55
CA VAL A 62 -2.79 -17.56 0.56
C VAL A 62 -2.56 -18.94 -0.08
N GLU A 63 -1.46 -19.61 0.29
CA GLU A 63 -1.24 -21.04 -0.03
C GLU A 63 -2.16 -21.94 0.81
#